data_AF-A0A6J4TKQ1-F1
#
_entry.id   AF-A0A6J4TKQ1-F1
#
_cell.length_a   1.000
_cell.length_b   1.000
_cell.length_c   1.000
_cell.angle_alpha   90.00
_cell.angle_beta   90.00
_cell.angle_gamma   90.00
#
_symmetry.space_group_name_H-M   'P 1'
#
loop_
_entity.id
_entity.type
_entity.pdbx_description
1 polymer ?
#
loop_
_entity_poly.entity_id
_entity_poly.type
_entity_poly.pdbx_seq_one_letter_code
_entity_poly.pdbx_strand_id
1 'polypeptide(L)'
;MRGIIAVAAAGLVAGLGAPGAGAAELAEYGFTFSTDRPGAAAGLSLFVVYRDPTDPEGKAPALTKAAFGLPPGTRIDTRAVPRCTATDEELRARGRDACPSASRVGQGTLVATTGTPSDPVKADVTVFNGPDQLIELVTFEGTNQTAGFDRLTVEGSTLRAHPPTTPGGPPDGKTTIREVRIALAQRGALITSAPCPDDAVWRGLGSFSFEGHPDTTVAASQACRPVAPEPPGQQHVEDDLGPVVVPRGPGPALRVRVLPRRVRSGRRTRVRVLVTGRCARGATVRIALSKATTDRAGRATLRVRIRRSAAVRVTRPGCGSARGRLVARRR
;
A
#
# COMPACT_ATOMS: atom_id res chain seq x y z
N MET A 1 28.00 62.03 -45.47
CA MET A 1 28.37 60.70 -44.93
C MET A 1 28.13 60.67 -43.43
N ARG A 2 27.00 60.14 -42.97
CA ARG A 2 26.72 59.89 -41.55
C ARG A 2 25.98 58.56 -41.47
N GLY A 3 26.64 57.58 -40.85
CA GLY A 3 26.24 56.16 -40.81
C GLY A 3 25.12 55.89 -39.82
N ILE A 4 24.26 54.95 -40.17
CA ILE A 4 23.18 54.43 -39.33
C ILE A 4 23.71 53.15 -38.66
N ILE A 5 23.75 53.16 -37.33
CA ILE A 5 24.05 51.98 -36.50
C ILE A 5 22.73 51.23 -36.30
N ALA A 6 22.64 50.02 -36.86
CA ALA A 6 21.54 49.10 -36.62
C ALA A 6 21.81 48.26 -35.35
N VAL A 7 20.98 48.44 -34.32
CA VAL A 7 21.00 47.64 -33.10
C VAL A 7 20.24 46.33 -33.36
N ALA A 8 20.97 45.21 -33.37
CA ALA A 8 20.39 43.87 -33.45
C ALA A 8 19.84 43.46 -32.07
N ALA A 9 18.52 43.37 -31.94
CA ALA A 9 17.85 42.82 -30.77
C ALA A 9 17.86 41.28 -30.84
N ALA A 10 18.67 40.64 -29.98
CA ALA A 10 18.65 39.20 -29.78
C ALA A 10 17.40 38.80 -28.98
N GLY A 11 16.41 38.21 -29.66
CA GLY A 11 15.22 37.65 -29.03
C GLY A 11 15.53 36.33 -28.32
N LEU A 12 15.41 36.33 -26.99
CA LEU A 12 15.44 35.12 -26.16
C LEU A 12 14.13 34.32 -26.39
N VAL A 13 14.17 33.24 -27.17
CA VAL A 13 13.05 32.31 -27.28
C VAL A 13 13.08 31.39 -26.06
N ALA A 14 12.28 31.71 -25.05
CA ALA A 14 12.01 30.79 -23.94
C ALA A 14 11.24 29.57 -24.49
N GLY A 15 11.96 28.49 -24.76
CA GLY A 15 11.38 27.21 -25.12
C GLY A 15 10.51 26.68 -23.98
N LEU A 16 9.19 26.81 -24.13
CA LEU A 16 8.23 26.02 -23.36
C LEU A 16 8.42 24.57 -23.78
N GLY A 17 9.24 23.84 -23.02
CA GLY A 17 9.32 22.39 -23.14
C GLY A 17 7.92 21.84 -22.93
N ALA A 18 7.31 21.32 -24.01
CA ALA A 18 6.08 20.57 -23.91
C ALA A 18 6.32 19.46 -22.86
N PRO A 19 5.39 19.23 -21.91
CA PRO A 19 5.47 18.04 -21.08
C PRO A 19 5.56 16.87 -22.05
N GLY A 20 6.71 16.20 -22.06
CA GLY A 20 6.91 15.03 -22.91
C GLY A 20 5.74 14.10 -22.63
N ALA A 21 4.98 13.76 -23.68
CA ALA A 21 4.01 12.70 -23.61
C ALA A 21 4.79 11.44 -23.20
N GLY A 22 4.81 11.17 -21.89
CA GLY A 22 5.41 9.96 -21.35
C GLY A 22 4.70 8.83 -22.07
N ALA A 23 5.47 8.01 -22.79
CA ALA A 23 4.94 6.84 -23.48
C ALA A 23 4.01 6.12 -22.49
N ALA A 24 2.74 5.96 -22.87
CA ALA A 24 1.77 5.34 -21.99
C ALA A 24 2.29 3.94 -21.62
N GLU A 25 2.51 3.71 -20.32
CA GLU A 25 3.15 2.51 -19.84
C GLU A 25 2.17 1.33 -19.86
N LEU A 26 2.66 0.15 -20.29
CA LEU A 26 1.93 -1.13 -20.29
C LEU A 26 1.51 -1.57 -18.87
N ALA A 27 2.15 -1.01 -17.85
CA ALA A 27 1.88 -1.29 -16.46
C ALA A 27 1.86 0.01 -15.64
N GLU A 28 1.04 0.06 -14.59
CA GLU A 28 1.22 0.94 -13.44
C GLU A 28 1.60 0.09 -12.24
N TYR A 29 2.59 0.53 -11.48
CA TYR A 29 3.06 -0.17 -10.29
C TYR A 29 3.01 0.74 -9.06
N GLY A 30 2.61 0.18 -7.93
CA GLY A 30 2.88 0.82 -6.65
C GLY A 30 2.98 -0.13 -5.48
N PHE A 31 3.70 0.33 -4.45
CA PHE A 31 3.82 -0.38 -3.19
C PHE A 31 3.63 0.55 -2.00
N THR A 32 3.33 -0.02 -0.84
CA THR A 32 3.29 0.70 0.43
C THR A 32 3.60 -0.25 1.58
N PHE A 33 4.60 0.08 2.39
CA PHE A 33 4.83 -0.53 3.70
C PHE A 33 3.81 -0.04 4.73
N SER A 34 3.44 -0.91 5.66
CA SER A 34 2.55 -0.56 6.78
C SER A 34 3.18 0.34 7.85
N THR A 35 4.47 0.67 7.69
CA THR A 35 5.27 1.53 8.58
C THR A 35 6.02 2.55 7.73
N ASP A 36 6.31 3.71 8.31
CA ASP A 36 7.23 4.72 7.78
C ASP A 36 8.60 4.69 8.47
N ARG A 37 8.76 3.84 9.50
CA ARG A 37 10.02 3.70 10.24
C ARG A 37 10.96 2.73 9.51
N PRO A 38 12.24 3.09 9.32
CA PRO A 38 13.24 2.22 8.72
C PRO A 38 13.63 1.07 9.65
N GLY A 39 13.99 -0.07 9.06
CA GLY A 39 14.43 -1.27 9.80
C GLY A 39 13.33 -1.94 10.64
N ALA A 40 12.08 -1.51 10.53
CA ALA A 40 10.98 -2.04 11.32
C ALA A 40 10.29 -3.22 10.60
N ALA A 41 9.76 -4.16 11.37
CA ALA A 41 8.84 -5.16 10.84
C ALA A 41 7.64 -4.47 10.15
N ALA A 42 7.34 -4.89 8.93
CA ALA A 42 6.36 -4.25 8.07
C ALA A 42 5.40 -5.29 7.45
N GLY A 43 4.19 -4.84 7.13
CA GLY A 43 3.38 -5.42 6.07
C GLY A 43 3.68 -4.69 4.75
N LEU A 44 3.25 -5.26 3.64
CA LEU A 44 3.47 -4.74 2.29
C LEU A 44 2.16 -4.78 1.52
N SER A 45 1.75 -3.67 0.93
CA SER A 45 0.69 -3.63 -0.09
C SER A 45 1.32 -3.41 -1.45
N LEU A 46 0.94 -4.22 -2.43
CA LEU A 46 1.32 -4.08 -3.84
C LEU A 46 0.04 -3.86 -4.65
N PHE A 47 0.13 -3.00 -5.66
CA PHE A 47 -0.87 -2.94 -6.71
C PHE A 47 -0.20 -2.84 -8.08
N VAL A 48 -0.80 -3.49 -9.05
CA VAL A 48 -0.39 -3.41 -10.45
C VAL A 48 -1.63 -3.29 -11.32
N VAL A 49 -1.59 -2.40 -12.31
CA VAL A 49 -2.61 -2.31 -13.37
C VAL A 49 -1.90 -2.52 -14.70
N TYR A 50 -2.38 -3.46 -15.51
CA TYR A 50 -1.86 -3.73 -16.84
C TYR A 50 -2.85 -3.23 -17.89
N ARG A 51 -2.35 -2.62 -18.96
CA ARG A 51 -3.17 -2.07 -20.06
C ARG A 51 -2.37 -2.02 -21.35
N ASP A 52 -3.05 -2.11 -22.48
CA ASP A 52 -2.46 -1.72 -23.76
C ASP A 52 -2.56 -0.19 -23.89
N PRO A 53 -1.46 0.55 -24.13
CA PRO A 53 -1.51 2.00 -24.31
C PRO A 53 -2.28 2.44 -25.55
N THR A 54 -2.40 1.56 -26.56
CA THR A 54 -3.13 1.81 -27.81
C THR A 54 -4.61 1.45 -27.70
N ASP A 55 -4.95 0.52 -26.79
CA ASP A 55 -6.32 0.17 -26.43
C ASP A 55 -6.48 -0.07 -24.91
N PRO A 56 -6.61 1.01 -24.10
CA PRO A 56 -6.65 0.90 -22.65
C PRO A 56 -7.87 0.15 -22.07
N GLU A 57 -8.94 0.01 -22.86
CA GLU A 57 -10.14 -0.74 -22.47
C GLU A 57 -10.14 -2.18 -23.01
N GLY A 58 -9.24 -2.47 -23.94
CA GLY A 58 -9.00 -3.78 -24.48
C GLY A 58 -8.29 -4.74 -23.52
N LYS A 59 -8.04 -5.93 -24.04
CA LYS A 59 -7.28 -6.97 -23.35
C LYS A 59 -5.79 -6.61 -23.41
N ALA A 60 -5.18 -6.36 -22.25
CA ALA A 60 -3.74 -6.12 -22.17
C ALA A 60 -2.96 -7.32 -22.72
N PRO A 61 -1.73 -7.12 -23.23
CA PRO A 61 -0.84 -8.21 -23.62
C PRO A 61 -0.59 -9.21 -22.49
N ALA A 62 -0.33 -10.48 -22.83
CA ALA A 62 -0.09 -11.52 -21.84
C ALA A 62 1.23 -11.29 -21.09
N LEU A 63 1.14 -11.17 -19.76
CA LEU A 63 2.29 -11.07 -18.87
C LEU A 63 3.02 -12.42 -18.81
N THR A 64 4.34 -12.40 -19.01
CA THR A 64 5.19 -13.61 -18.98
C THR A 64 6.11 -13.64 -17.76
N LYS A 65 6.53 -12.46 -17.27
CA LYS A 65 7.36 -12.30 -16.08
C LYS A 65 7.04 -10.98 -15.39
N ALA A 66 7.14 -10.96 -14.06
CA ALA A 66 7.22 -9.71 -13.31
C ALA A 66 8.30 -9.80 -12.23
N ALA A 67 8.94 -8.67 -11.94
CA ALA A 67 9.87 -8.53 -10.83
C ALA A 67 9.53 -7.27 -10.03
N PHE A 68 9.29 -7.43 -8.74
CA PHE A 68 8.98 -6.36 -7.82
C PHE A 68 10.20 -6.09 -6.94
N GLY A 69 11.06 -5.17 -7.38
CA GLY A 69 12.16 -4.64 -6.60
C GLY A 69 11.65 -3.71 -5.52
N LEU A 70 11.69 -4.16 -4.26
CA LEU A 70 11.41 -3.31 -3.11
C LEU A 70 12.60 -2.38 -2.83
N PRO A 71 12.42 -1.34 -2.00
CA PRO A 71 13.50 -0.41 -1.67
C PRO A 71 14.78 -1.14 -1.22
N PRO A 72 15.96 -0.74 -1.74
CA PRO A 72 17.23 -1.39 -1.40
C PRO A 72 17.43 -1.47 0.12
N GLY A 73 17.80 -2.66 0.61
CA GLY A 73 17.92 -2.94 2.05
C GLY A 73 16.64 -3.45 2.70
N THR A 74 15.52 -3.55 1.97
CA THR A 74 14.36 -4.33 2.44
C THR A 74 14.77 -5.78 2.60
N ARG A 75 14.43 -6.40 3.73
CA ARG A 75 14.69 -7.82 3.97
C ARG A 75 13.39 -8.61 3.95
N ILE A 76 13.39 -9.71 3.21
CA ILE A 76 12.30 -10.69 3.18
C ILE A 76 12.84 -11.99 3.80
N ASP A 77 12.33 -12.39 4.97
CA ASP A 77 12.76 -13.59 5.68
C ASP A 77 11.62 -14.60 5.79
N THR A 78 11.57 -15.54 4.84
CA THR A 78 10.55 -16.59 4.78
C THR A 78 10.68 -17.63 5.89
N ARG A 79 11.74 -17.58 6.72
CA ARG A 79 11.89 -18.44 7.91
C ARG A 79 11.26 -17.83 9.15
N ALA A 80 10.93 -16.54 9.13
CA ALA A 80 10.38 -15.82 10.27
C ALA A 80 8.93 -16.21 10.62
N VAL A 81 8.24 -16.95 9.74
CA VAL A 81 6.84 -17.37 9.90
C VAL A 81 6.64 -18.80 9.35
N PRO A 82 5.57 -19.52 9.76
CA PRO A 82 5.29 -20.88 9.26
C PRO A 82 5.23 -20.94 7.73
N ARG A 83 5.67 -22.07 7.16
CA ARG A 83 5.77 -22.29 5.71
C ARG A 83 4.68 -23.23 5.20
N CYS A 84 4.22 -23.00 3.98
CA CYS A 84 3.47 -23.95 3.18
C CYS A 84 4.43 -24.74 2.30
N THR A 85 4.33 -26.07 2.34
CA THR A 85 5.10 -27.00 1.52
C THR A 85 4.21 -27.78 0.55
N ALA A 86 2.97 -27.33 0.34
CA ALA A 86 2.04 -27.96 -0.59
C ALA A 86 2.64 -27.99 -2.00
N THR A 87 2.47 -29.13 -2.65
CA THR A 87 2.77 -29.34 -4.07
C THR A 87 1.78 -28.58 -4.94
N ASP A 88 2.13 -28.44 -6.21
CA ASP A 88 1.26 -27.83 -7.22
C ASP A 88 -0.04 -28.63 -7.40
N GLU A 89 0.05 -29.96 -7.36
CA GLU A 89 -1.10 -30.87 -7.42
C GLU A 89 -2.04 -30.64 -6.24
N GLU A 90 -1.50 -30.51 -5.02
CA GLU A 90 -2.30 -30.20 -3.82
C GLU A 90 -2.95 -28.82 -3.91
N LEU A 91 -2.24 -27.79 -4.40
CA LEU A 91 -2.78 -26.44 -4.60
C LEU A 91 -3.92 -26.43 -5.63
N ARG A 92 -3.82 -27.20 -6.72
CA ARG A 92 -4.92 -27.36 -7.70
C ARG A 92 -6.11 -28.07 -7.08
N ALA A 93 -5.88 -29.17 -6.36
CA ALA A 93 -6.93 -30.04 -5.85
C ALA A 93 -7.66 -29.47 -4.62
N ARG A 94 -6.93 -28.82 -3.71
CA ARG A 94 -7.44 -28.41 -2.38
C ARG A 94 -7.54 -26.90 -2.21
N GLY A 95 -7.07 -26.11 -3.19
CA GLY A 95 -7.08 -24.65 -3.11
C GLY A 95 -6.42 -24.17 -1.82
N ARG A 96 -7.11 -23.29 -1.09
CA ARG A 96 -6.56 -22.65 0.13
C ARG A 96 -6.33 -23.64 1.27
N ASP A 97 -6.97 -24.81 1.23
CA ASP A 97 -6.88 -25.84 2.27
C ASP A 97 -5.69 -26.78 2.05
N ALA A 98 -4.91 -26.58 0.98
CA ALA A 98 -3.63 -27.24 0.77
C ALA A 98 -2.56 -26.75 1.77
N CYS A 99 -2.66 -25.50 2.21
CA CYS A 99 -1.67 -24.86 3.08
C CYS A 99 -2.21 -24.70 4.52
N PRO A 100 -1.36 -24.85 5.56
CA PRO A 100 -1.72 -24.50 6.92
C PRO A 100 -2.16 -23.04 7.04
N SER A 101 -3.21 -22.75 7.81
CA SER A 101 -3.70 -21.37 7.98
C SER A 101 -2.64 -20.41 8.56
N ALA A 102 -1.70 -20.94 9.35
CA ALA A 102 -0.60 -20.17 9.94
C ALA A 102 0.45 -19.73 8.92
N SER A 103 0.56 -20.37 7.74
CA SER A 103 1.45 -19.92 6.66
C SER A 103 0.81 -18.83 5.79
N ARG A 104 -0.46 -18.50 6.00
CA ARG A 104 -1.13 -17.40 5.29
C ARG A 104 -0.59 -16.04 5.77
N VAL A 105 0.09 -15.36 4.87
CA VAL A 105 0.76 -14.07 5.12
C VAL A 105 0.08 -12.90 4.44
N GLY A 106 -0.77 -13.13 3.44
CA GLY A 106 -1.47 -12.07 2.76
C GLY A 106 -2.75 -12.50 2.06
N GLN A 107 -3.44 -11.50 1.52
CA GLN A 107 -4.65 -11.67 0.74
C GLN A 107 -4.79 -10.50 -0.25
N GLY A 108 -5.63 -10.68 -1.26
CA GLY A 108 -5.77 -9.73 -2.34
C GLY A 108 -6.93 -10.02 -3.27
N THR A 109 -6.96 -9.30 -4.37
CA THR A 109 -7.91 -9.47 -5.47
C THR A 109 -7.18 -9.39 -6.78
N LEU A 110 -7.66 -10.14 -7.76
CA LEU A 110 -7.17 -10.14 -9.14
C LEU A 110 -8.36 -9.93 -10.09
N VAL A 111 -8.14 -9.11 -11.12
CA VAL A 111 -9.07 -8.94 -12.24
C VAL A 111 -8.37 -9.40 -13.50
N ALA A 112 -8.97 -10.32 -14.23
CA ALA A 112 -8.46 -10.86 -15.48
C ALA A 112 -9.45 -10.66 -16.63
N THR A 113 -8.92 -10.67 -17.85
CA THR A 113 -9.64 -10.63 -19.11
C THR A 113 -9.31 -11.89 -19.89
N THR A 114 -10.31 -12.73 -20.12
CA THR A 114 -10.19 -14.00 -20.82
C THR A 114 -10.31 -13.83 -22.33
N GLY A 115 -10.96 -12.78 -22.84
CA GLY A 115 -11.38 -12.65 -24.25
C GLY A 115 -12.73 -13.33 -24.52
N THR A 116 -13.60 -13.44 -23.52
CA THR A 116 -14.91 -14.11 -23.61
C THR A 116 -16.03 -13.24 -23.03
N PRO A 117 -17.32 -13.54 -23.29
CA PRO A 117 -18.43 -12.75 -22.76
C PRO A 117 -18.53 -12.68 -21.23
N SER A 118 -17.81 -13.53 -20.48
CA SER A 118 -17.77 -13.49 -19.02
C SER A 118 -16.78 -12.47 -18.43
N ASP A 119 -16.10 -11.69 -19.27
CA ASP A 119 -15.17 -10.68 -18.81
C ASP A 119 -15.85 -9.46 -18.15
N PRO A 120 -15.19 -8.83 -17.15
CA PRO A 120 -13.94 -9.26 -16.52
C PRO A 120 -14.18 -10.38 -15.49
N VAL A 121 -13.22 -11.31 -15.39
CA VAL A 121 -13.21 -12.34 -14.35
C VAL A 121 -12.57 -11.80 -13.09
N LYS A 122 -13.27 -11.93 -11.96
CA LYS A 122 -12.76 -11.55 -10.64
C LYS A 122 -12.34 -12.78 -9.85
N ALA A 123 -11.22 -12.65 -9.15
CA ALA A 123 -10.67 -13.70 -8.32
C ALA A 123 -10.17 -13.15 -6.98
N ASP A 124 -10.22 -14.01 -5.98
CA ASP A 124 -9.58 -13.81 -4.68
C ASP A 124 -8.13 -14.29 -4.75
N VAL A 125 -7.22 -13.53 -4.14
CA VAL A 125 -5.82 -13.92 -4.01
C VAL A 125 -5.54 -14.24 -2.55
N THR A 126 -4.91 -15.38 -2.28
CA THR A 126 -4.36 -15.74 -0.97
C THR A 126 -2.86 -15.94 -1.10
N VAL A 127 -2.07 -15.27 -0.25
CA VAL A 127 -0.61 -15.41 -0.26
C VAL A 127 -0.16 -16.24 0.93
N PHE A 128 0.54 -17.33 0.64
CA PHE A 128 1.18 -18.18 1.64
C PHE A 128 2.70 -17.98 1.62
N ASN A 129 3.33 -18.10 2.78
CA ASN A 129 4.78 -18.16 2.90
C ASN A 129 5.26 -19.56 2.55
N GLY A 130 6.15 -19.72 1.58
CA GLY A 130 6.79 -20.99 1.24
C GLY A 130 8.28 -20.99 1.60
N PRO A 131 9.01 -22.09 1.38
CA PRO A 131 10.46 -22.08 1.48
C PRO A 131 11.05 -21.18 0.39
N ASP A 132 11.62 -20.04 0.80
CA ASP A 132 12.32 -19.06 -0.04
C ASP A 132 11.46 -18.48 -1.19
N GLN A 133 10.13 -18.51 -0.99
CA GLN A 133 9.14 -18.05 -1.94
C GLN A 133 7.88 -17.53 -1.23
N LEU A 134 7.08 -16.75 -1.95
CA LEU A 134 5.68 -16.50 -1.61
C LEU A 134 4.80 -17.23 -2.63
N ILE A 135 3.81 -17.99 -2.16
CA ILE A 135 2.88 -18.71 -3.03
C ILE A 135 1.62 -17.85 -3.17
N GLU A 136 1.40 -17.31 -4.36
CA GLU A 136 0.18 -16.60 -4.72
C GLU A 136 -0.84 -17.62 -5.24
N LEU A 137 -1.88 -17.92 -4.46
CA LEU A 137 -2.97 -18.77 -4.90
C LEU A 137 -4.18 -17.93 -5.30
N VAL A 138 -4.64 -18.10 -6.53
CA VAL A 138 -5.79 -17.41 -7.11
C VAL A 138 -6.98 -18.35 -7.14
N THR A 139 -8.10 -17.96 -6.54
CA THR A 139 -9.35 -18.71 -6.53
C THR A 139 -10.49 -17.89 -7.10
N PHE A 140 -11.47 -18.51 -7.76
CA PHE A 140 -12.67 -17.79 -8.19
C PHE A 140 -13.38 -17.13 -7.01
N GLU A 141 -13.85 -15.90 -7.19
CA GLU A 141 -14.40 -15.05 -6.11
C GLU A 141 -15.44 -15.81 -5.26
N GLY A 142 -15.20 -15.85 -3.95
CA GLY A 142 -16.12 -16.49 -3.00
C GLY A 142 -16.08 -18.03 -2.97
N THR A 143 -15.22 -18.67 -3.77
CA THR A 143 -15.08 -20.14 -3.81
C THR A 143 -13.73 -20.59 -3.25
N ASN A 144 -13.49 -21.90 -3.20
CA ASN A 144 -12.15 -22.46 -2.96
C ASN A 144 -11.58 -23.14 -4.22
N GLN A 145 -12.21 -22.93 -5.38
CA GLN A 145 -11.75 -23.51 -6.64
C GLN A 145 -10.57 -22.70 -7.17
N THR A 146 -9.44 -23.38 -7.36
CA THR A 146 -8.21 -22.78 -7.89
C THR A 146 -8.40 -22.37 -9.34
N ALA A 147 -8.18 -21.08 -9.62
CA ALA A 147 -8.10 -20.54 -10.97
C ALA A 147 -6.65 -20.57 -11.49
N GLY A 148 -5.67 -20.45 -10.59
CA GLY A 148 -4.24 -20.52 -10.90
C GLY A 148 -3.41 -20.26 -9.65
N PHE A 149 -2.10 -20.40 -9.75
CA PHE A 149 -1.17 -19.97 -8.71
C PHE A 149 0.20 -19.66 -9.30
N ASP A 150 0.98 -18.88 -8.57
CA ASP A 150 2.37 -18.57 -8.87
C ASP A 150 3.23 -18.77 -7.61
N ARG A 151 4.49 -19.12 -7.84
CA ARG A 151 5.53 -19.30 -6.84
C ARG A 151 6.54 -18.19 -6.99
N LEU A 152 6.30 -17.08 -6.29
CA LEU A 152 7.15 -15.90 -6.37
C LEU A 152 8.46 -16.18 -5.65
N THR A 153 9.58 -16.21 -6.37
CA THR A 153 10.89 -16.41 -5.75
C THR A 153 11.33 -15.15 -5.02
N VAL A 154 11.99 -15.33 -3.87
CA VAL A 154 12.55 -14.24 -3.07
C VAL A 154 14.06 -14.15 -3.32
N GLU A 155 14.51 -13.06 -3.93
CA GLU A 155 15.93 -12.78 -4.19
C GLU A 155 16.32 -11.45 -3.55
N GLY A 156 16.86 -11.50 -2.34
CA GLY A 156 17.19 -10.30 -1.57
C GLY A 156 15.94 -9.45 -1.28
N SER A 157 15.84 -8.29 -1.91
CA SER A 157 14.68 -7.38 -1.82
C SER A 157 13.72 -7.49 -3.00
N THR A 158 13.88 -8.48 -3.88
CA THR A 158 13.08 -8.64 -5.10
C THR A 158 12.18 -9.86 -5.00
N LEU A 159 10.91 -9.69 -5.39
CA LEU A 159 9.97 -10.79 -5.61
C LEU A 159 9.84 -11.03 -7.12
N ARG A 160 10.09 -12.24 -7.61
CA ARG A 160 9.93 -12.56 -9.05
C ARG A 160 8.75 -13.50 -9.27
N ALA A 161 7.83 -13.08 -10.12
CA ALA A 161 6.64 -13.82 -10.52
C ALA A 161 6.82 -14.47 -11.89
N HIS A 162 6.30 -15.69 -12.03
CA HIS A 162 6.26 -16.47 -13.27
C HIS A 162 4.82 -16.93 -13.52
N PRO A 163 3.89 -15.99 -13.82
CA PRO A 163 2.48 -16.31 -13.93
C PRO A 163 2.28 -17.41 -14.99
N PRO A 164 1.45 -18.44 -14.70
CA PRO A 164 1.19 -19.50 -15.65
C PRO A 164 0.41 -18.96 -16.86
N THR A 165 0.69 -19.49 -18.04
CA THR A 165 -0.15 -19.21 -19.21
C THR A 165 -1.48 -19.92 -19.03
N THR A 166 -2.54 -19.13 -18.85
CA THR A 166 -3.91 -19.65 -18.71
C THR A 166 -4.62 -19.52 -20.05
N PRO A 167 -5.33 -20.55 -20.56
CA PRO A 167 -6.12 -20.44 -21.78
C PRO A 167 -7.14 -19.29 -21.73
N GLY A 168 -7.46 -18.73 -22.89
CA GLY A 168 -8.47 -17.69 -23.07
C GLY A 168 -9.02 -17.67 -24.49
N GLY A 169 -9.88 -16.70 -24.79
CA GLY A 169 -10.37 -16.38 -26.12
C GLY A 169 -9.46 -15.40 -26.89
N PRO A 170 -9.95 -14.89 -28.03
CA PRO A 170 -9.22 -13.94 -28.88
C PRO A 170 -8.68 -12.70 -28.14
N PRO A 171 -7.67 -12.01 -28.69
CA PRO A 171 -6.99 -12.28 -29.96
C PRO A 171 -5.88 -13.34 -29.88
N ASP A 172 -5.36 -13.63 -28.69
CA ASP A 172 -4.14 -14.43 -28.47
C ASP A 172 -4.39 -15.80 -27.82
N GLY A 173 -5.66 -16.13 -27.50
CA GLY A 173 -6.02 -17.40 -26.88
C GLY A 173 -5.56 -17.55 -25.42
N LYS A 174 -5.21 -16.45 -24.73
CA LYS A 174 -4.70 -16.46 -23.36
C LYS A 174 -5.56 -15.64 -22.42
N THR A 175 -5.58 -15.93 -21.13
CA THR A 175 -6.15 -15.02 -20.13
C THR A 175 -5.08 -14.03 -19.71
N THR A 176 -5.40 -12.74 -19.66
CA THR A 176 -4.48 -11.70 -19.23
C THR A 176 -4.93 -11.06 -17.94
N ILE A 177 -3.98 -10.68 -17.10
CA ILE A 177 -4.25 -10.00 -15.85
C ILE A 177 -4.43 -8.51 -16.17
N ARG A 178 -5.52 -7.89 -15.73
CA ARG A 178 -5.76 -6.45 -15.85
C ARG A 178 -5.35 -5.71 -14.58
N GLU A 179 -5.61 -6.30 -13.42
CA GLU A 179 -5.32 -5.65 -12.14
C GLU A 179 -5.00 -6.69 -11.06
N VAL A 180 -4.00 -6.39 -10.23
CA VAL A 180 -3.67 -7.17 -9.02
C VAL A 180 -3.54 -6.21 -7.85
N ARG A 181 -4.15 -6.58 -6.73
CA ARG A 181 -3.96 -5.91 -5.44
C ARG A 181 -3.67 -6.94 -4.37
N ILE A 182 -2.50 -6.90 -3.77
CA ILE A 182 -2.09 -7.84 -2.72
C ILE A 182 -1.70 -7.05 -1.47
N ALA A 183 -2.11 -7.54 -0.31
CA ALA A 183 -1.66 -7.03 0.98
C ALA A 183 -1.10 -8.18 1.82
N LEU A 184 0.20 -8.11 2.10
CA LEU A 184 0.91 -8.92 3.06
C LEU A 184 0.77 -8.26 4.44
N ALA A 185 0.24 -9.00 5.41
CA ALA A 185 0.13 -8.53 6.78
C ALA A 185 1.51 -8.46 7.44
N GLN A 186 1.67 -7.55 8.40
CA GLN A 186 2.84 -7.55 9.27
C GLN A 186 2.82 -8.82 10.13
N ARG A 187 3.66 -9.80 9.78
CA ARG A 187 3.76 -11.12 10.44
C ARG A 187 5.22 -11.37 10.83
N GLY A 188 5.50 -11.29 12.13
CA GLY A 188 6.87 -11.44 12.62
C GLY A 188 7.83 -10.47 11.91
N ALA A 189 8.99 -10.98 11.52
CA ALA A 189 9.99 -10.27 10.73
C ALA A 189 9.99 -10.67 9.23
N LEU A 190 8.87 -11.22 8.72
CA LEU A 190 8.77 -11.66 7.31
C LEU A 190 9.21 -10.57 6.34
N ILE A 191 8.81 -9.32 6.58
CA ILE A 191 9.28 -8.15 5.86
C ILE A 191 9.83 -7.15 6.88
N THR A 192 11.06 -6.70 6.65
CA THR A 192 11.68 -5.60 7.38
C THR A 192 11.91 -4.46 6.40
N SER A 193 11.39 -3.26 6.70
CA SER A 193 11.56 -2.09 5.83
C SER A 193 13.02 -1.69 5.68
N ALA A 194 13.35 -1.14 4.50
CA ALA A 194 14.68 -0.60 4.21
C ALA A 194 15.09 0.55 5.14
N PRO A 195 16.40 0.87 5.21
CA PRO A 195 16.87 2.19 5.68
C PRO A 195 16.15 3.32 4.93
N CYS A 196 15.91 4.44 5.61
CA CYS A 196 15.27 5.59 4.99
C CYS A 196 16.35 6.46 4.32
N PRO A 197 16.30 6.70 3.00
CA PRO A 197 17.27 7.55 2.34
C PRO A 197 17.22 9.00 2.83
N ASP A 198 18.25 9.80 2.52
CA ASP A 198 18.36 11.19 2.96
C ASP A 198 17.22 12.09 2.47
N ASP A 199 16.66 11.78 1.30
CA ASP A 199 15.51 12.50 0.75
C ASP A 199 14.15 12.04 1.33
N ALA A 200 14.19 11.15 2.32
CA ALA A 200 13.04 10.60 3.03
C ALA A 200 12.04 9.87 2.11
N VAL A 201 12.49 9.29 1.00
CA VAL A 201 11.64 8.56 0.06
C VAL A 201 12.21 7.19 -0.28
N TRP A 202 11.48 6.15 0.11
CA TRP A 202 11.69 4.81 -0.42
C TRP A 202 11.23 4.71 -1.87
N ARG A 203 12.05 4.09 -2.72
CA ARG A 203 11.74 3.84 -4.13
C ARG A 203 11.84 2.36 -4.43
N GLY A 204 10.87 1.84 -5.16
CA GLY A 204 10.85 0.48 -5.68
C GLY A 204 10.67 0.49 -7.19
N LEU A 205 11.02 -0.62 -7.84
CA LEU A 205 10.90 -0.81 -9.29
C LEU A 205 10.02 -2.03 -9.56
N GLY A 206 9.10 -1.91 -10.51
CA GLY A 206 8.38 -3.03 -11.10
C GLY A 206 8.88 -3.23 -12.53
N SER A 207 9.47 -4.39 -12.83
CA SER A 207 9.87 -4.76 -14.19
C SER A 207 8.94 -5.83 -14.72
N PHE A 208 8.41 -5.64 -15.92
CA PHE A 208 7.37 -6.50 -16.50
C PHE A 208 7.73 -6.88 -17.94
N SER A 209 7.58 -8.16 -18.25
CA SER A 209 7.77 -8.70 -19.60
C SER A 209 6.44 -9.18 -20.14
N PHE A 210 6.06 -8.71 -21.32
CA PHE A 210 4.84 -9.13 -22.00
C PHE A 210 5.17 -9.81 -23.31
N GLU A 211 4.32 -10.74 -23.74
CA GLU A 211 4.48 -11.40 -25.03
C GLU A 211 4.42 -10.39 -26.18
N GLY A 212 5.41 -10.44 -27.08
CA GLY A 212 5.46 -9.57 -28.25
C GLY A 212 5.77 -8.09 -27.97
N HIS A 213 6.11 -7.72 -26.73
CA HIS A 213 6.40 -6.34 -26.35
C HIS A 213 7.77 -6.21 -25.68
N PRO A 214 8.43 -5.04 -25.78
CA PRO A 214 9.62 -4.75 -24.98
C PRO A 214 9.33 -4.81 -23.48
N ASP A 215 10.35 -5.17 -22.69
CA ASP A 215 10.28 -5.08 -21.24
C ASP A 215 10.01 -3.62 -20.82
N THR A 216 9.15 -3.45 -19.82
CA THR A 216 8.87 -2.14 -19.21
C THR A 216 9.30 -2.14 -17.75
N THR A 217 9.80 -0.99 -17.27
CA THR A 217 10.13 -0.80 -15.86
C THR A 217 9.47 0.48 -15.36
N VAL A 218 8.73 0.35 -14.27
CA VAL A 218 7.95 1.43 -13.66
C VAL A 218 8.42 1.64 -12.24
N ALA A 219 8.62 2.90 -11.85
CA ALA A 219 9.04 3.25 -10.50
C ALA A 219 7.84 3.60 -9.61
N ALA A 220 7.95 3.23 -8.34
CA ALA A 220 7.00 3.60 -7.29
C ALA A 220 7.74 4.20 -6.10
N SER A 221 7.07 5.08 -5.36
CA SER A 221 7.67 5.73 -4.19
C SER A 221 6.74 5.81 -2.99
N GLN A 222 7.34 5.80 -1.80
CA GLN A 222 6.67 5.97 -0.52
C GLN A 222 7.55 6.83 0.40
N ALA A 223 6.96 7.83 1.05
CA ALA A 223 7.67 8.60 2.07
C ALA A 223 8.02 7.72 3.29
N CYS A 224 9.21 7.92 3.84
CA CYS A 224 9.67 7.32 5.09
C CYS A 224 10.06 8.41 6.09
N ARG A 225 10.24 8.01 7.35
CA ARG A 225 10.70 8.89 8.42
C ARG A 225 12.15 8.54 8.77
N PRO A 226 13.12 9.43 8.50
CA PRO A 226 14.49 9.23 8.95
C PRO A 226 14.53 8.99 10.45
N VAL A 227 15.40 8.09 10.90
CA VAL A 227 15.74 8.01 12.32
C VAL A 227 16.51 9.29 12.62
N ALA A 228 16.01 10.11 13.54
CA ALA A 228 16.78 11.25 14.00
C ALA A 228 18.11 10.69 14.54
N PRO A 229 19.27 11.25 14.13
CA PRO A 229 20.54 10.83 14.71
C PRO A 229 20.41 10.95 16.23
N GLU A 230 20.78 9.88 16.93
CA GLU A 230 20.86 9.92 18.38
C GLU A 230 21.81 11.05 18.77
N PRO A 231 21.44 11.96 19.70
CA PRO A 231 22.31 13.08 20.07
C PRO A 231 23.66 12.52 20.54
N PRO A 232 24.78 12.95 19.95
CA PRO A 232 26.10 12.54 20.42
C PRO A 232 26.26 13.04 21.86
N GLY A 233 26.18 12.13 22.83
CA GLY A 233 26.30 12.47 24.27
C GLY A 233 25.33 11.77 25.21
N GLN A 234 24.33 11.01 24.73
CA GLN A 234 23.61 10.05 25.59
C GLN A 234 24.29 8.68 25.55
N GLN A 235 25.59 8.65 25.87
CA GLN A 235 26.15 7.40 26.39
C GLN A 235 25.44 7.14 27.71
N HIS A 236 24.81 5.97 27.84
CA HIS A 236 24.26 5.50 29.11
C HIS A 236 25.37 5.57 30.16
N VAL A 237 25.38 6.64 30.96
CA VAL A 237 26.09 6.67 32.23
C VAL A 237 25.26 5.77 33.14
N GLU A 238 25.58 4.48 33.14
CA GLU A 238 25.35 3.62 34.29
C GLU A 238 26.20 4.18 35.43
N ASP A 239 25.68 5.16 36.18
CA ASP A 239 26.14 5.42 37.54
C ASP A 239 25.17 6.33 38.29
N ASP A 240 24.74 5.79 39.43
CA ASP A 240 24.45 6.42 40.71
C ASP A 240 24.11 7.93 40.73
N LEU A 241 22.90 8.27 41.21
CA LEU A 241 22.52 9.42 42.07
C LEU A 241 21.09 9.97 41.80
N GLY A 242 20.24 9.86 42.83
CA GLY A 242 19.15 10.82 43.14
C GLY A 242 17.75 10.54 42.58
N PRO A 243 16.66 10.96 43.28
CA PRO A 243 15.29 10.84 42.79
C PRO A 243 15.06 11.76 41.59
N VAL A 244 15.25 11.18 40.40
CA VAL A 244 14.95 11.78 39.11
C VAL A 244 13.46 12.09 39.04
N VAL A 245 13.13 13.37 38.83
CA VAL A 245 11.79 13.78 38.39
C VAL A 245 11.59 13.24 36.98
N VAL A 246 11.03 12.04 36.88
CA VAL A 246 10.76 11.35 35.62
C VAL A 246 9.88 12.25 34.75
N PRO A 247 10.36 12.72 33.57
CA PRO A 247 9.48 13.40 32.63
C PRO A 247 8.35 12.43 32.28
N ARG A 248 7.11 12.85 32.57
CA ARG A 248 5.91 12.02 32.36
C ARG A 248 5.92 11.50 30.92
N GLY A 249 6.18 10.20 30.79
CA GLY A 249 6.17 9.50 29.51
C GLY A 249 4.85 9.71 28.76
N PRO A 250 4.81 9.37 27.45
CA PRO A 250 3.62 9.56 26.63
C PRO A 250 2.43 8.88 27.30
N GLY A 251 1.48 9.69 27.79
CA GLY A 251 0.30 9.19 28.49
C GLY A 251 -0.45 8.16 27.65
N PRO A 252 -1.27 7.30 28.29
CA PRO A 252 -1.85 6.12 27.66
C PRO A 252 -2.56 6.44 26.33
N ALA A 253 -2.30 5.60 25.32
CA ALA A 253 -2.80 5.81 23.96
C ALA A 253 -4.33 5.74 23.89
N LEU A 254 -4.93 6.75 23.25
CA LEU A 254 -6.34 6.76 22.88
C LEU A 254 -6.55 6.01 21.55
N ARG A 255 -7.68 5.34 21.39
CA ARG A 255 -8.15 4.80 20.09
C ARG A 255 -9.49 5.42 19.74
N VAL A 256 -9.77 5.59 18.44
CA VAL A 256 -11.00 6.27 17.97
C VAL A 256 -11.68 5.51 16.84
N ARG A 257 -13.01 5.39 16.91
CA ARG A 257 -13.89 4.87 15.87
C ARG A 257 -14.98 5.89 15.54
N VAL A 258 -15.23 6.11 14.25
CA VAL A 258 -16.17 7.13 13.75
C VAL A 258 -17.31 6.45 12.99
N LEU A 259 -18.55 6.76 13.37
CA LEU A 259 -19.76 6.11 12.85
C LEU A 259 -20.84 7.15 12.47
N PRO A 260 -21.37 7.14 11.24
CA PRO A 260 -20.85 6.39 10.08
C PRO A 260 -19.48 6.94 9.62
N ARG A 261 -18.65 6.10 9.00
CA ARG A 261 -17.35 6.52 8.43
C ARG A 261 -17.50 7.31 7.12
N ARG A 262 -18.57 7.05 6.37
CA ARG A 262 -18.88 7.70 5.08
C ARG A 262 -20.19 8.47 5.21
N VAL A 263 -20.21 9.72 4.76
CA VAL A 263 -21.40 10.59 4.77
C VAL A 263 -21.57 11.28 3.42
N ARG A 264 -22.79 11.72 3.12
CA ARG A 264 -23.06 12.51 1.90
C ARG A 264 -22.48 13.92 2.05
N SER A 265 -21.75 14.37 1.04
CA SER A 265 -21.20 15.72 0.99
C SER A 265 -22.31 16.77 1.12
N GLY A 266 -22.07 17.82 1.92
CA GLY A 266 -22.99 18.95 2.11
C GLY A 266 -24.20 18.68 3.02
N ARG A 267 -24.50 17.42 3.37
CA ARG A 267 -25.63 17.07 4.25
C ARG A 267 -25.24 17.16 5.73
N ARG A 268 -26.09 17.81 6.54
CA ARG A 268 -25.95 17.79 8.00
C ARG A 268 -26.21 16.37 8.51
N THR A 269 -25.20 15.74 9.10
CA THR A 269 -25.23 14.33 9.51
C THR A 269 -24.84 14.20 10.98
N ARG A 270 -25.51 13.30 11.70
CA ARG A 270 -25.16 12.93 13.06
C ARG A 270 -24.01 11.93 13.02
N VAL A 271 -22.88 12.27 13.62
CA VAL A 271 -21.67 11.44 13.69
C VAL A 271 -21.42 11.07 15.15
N ARG A 272 -21.31 9.77 15.41
CA ARG A 272 -20.94 9.20 16.70
C ARG A 272 -19.46 8.87 16.67
N VAL A 273 -18.75 9.28 17.71
CA VAL A 273 -17.33 8.99 17.91
C VAL A 273 -17.20 8.17 19.18
N LEU A 274 -16.64 6.98 19.06
CA LEU A 274 -16.30 6.10 20.16
C LEU A 274 -14.80 6.20 20.41
N VAL A 275 -14.43 6.51 21.64
CA VAL A 275 -13.05 6.59 22.12
C VAL A 275 -12.83 5.46 23.11
N THR A 276 -11.76 4.69 22.95
CA THR A 276 -11.37 3.64 23.90
C THR A 276 -9.96 3.90 24.45
N GLY A 277 -9.72 3.43 25.67
CA GLY A 277 -8.48 3.67 26.43
C GLY A 277 -8.75 4.29 27.80
N ARG A 278 -7.72 4.30 28.68
CA ARG A 278 -7.85 4.81 30.06
C ARG A 278 -8.25 6.29 30.13
N CYS A 279 -7.95 7.06 29.09
CA CYS A 279 -8.29 8.47 28.97
C CYS A 279 -9.56 8.76 28.15
N ALA A 280 -10.40 7.74 27.89
CA ALA A 280 -11.55 7.89 27.01
C ALA A 280 -12.61 8.86 27.55
N ARG A 281 -12.83 8.92 28.87
CA ARG A 281 -13.81 9.82 29.51
C ARG A 281 -13.32 11.27 29.49
N GLY A 282 -14.18 12.21 29.11
CA GLY A 282 -13.83 13.63 29.11
C GLY A 282 -12.81 14.05 28.03
N ALA A 283 -12.57 13.19 27.05
CA ALA A 283 -11.74 13.49 25.89
C ALA A 283 -12.49 14.44 24.95
N THR A 284 -11.81 15.45 24.43
CA THR A 284 -12.36 16.40 23.46
C THR A 284 -12.25 15.82 22.06
N VAL A 285 -13.39 15.64 21.40
CA VAL A 285 -13.52 15.24 20.00
C VAL A 285 -13.76 16.48 19.14
N ARG A 286 -12.94 16.66 18.10
CA ARG A 286 -13.08 17.74 17.11
C ARG A 286 -13.27 17.16 15.71
N ILE A 287 -14.28 17.67 15.00
CA ILE A 287 -14.56 17.36 13.59
C ILE A 287 -14.87 18.68 12.88
N ALA A 288 -13.99 19.12 11.98
CA ALA A 288 -14.05 20.47 11.39
C ALA A 288 -14.19 21.55 12.49
N LEU A 289 -15.19 22.44 12.39
CA LEU A 289 -15.45 23.49 13.39
C LEU A 289 -16.28 23.02 14.59
N SER A 290 -16.71 21.76 14.63
CA SER A 290 -17.53 21.22 15.72
C SER A 290 -16.68 20.51 16.77
N LYS A 291 -17.02 20.72 18.05
CA LYS A 291 -16.38 20.05 19.20
C LYS A 291 -17.43 19.42 20.11
N ALA A 292 -17.08 18.29 20.73
CA ALA A 292 -17.85 17.66 21.80
C ALA A 292 -16.91 16.95 22.77
N THR A 293 -17.36 16.70 23.99
CA THR A 293 -16.61 15.94 25.00
C THR A 293 -17.23 14.56 25.13
N THR A 294 -16.40 13.52 25.30
CA THR A 294 -16.89 12.16 25.52
C THR A 294 -17.52 11.97 26.90
N ASP A 295 -18.56 11.16 26.95
CA ASP A 295 -19.23 10.74 28.19
C ASP A 295 -18.41 9.71 29.00
N ARG A 296 -19.02 9.15 30.06
CA ARG A 296 -18.41 8.10 30.90
C ARG A 296 -18.08 6.83 30.12
N ALA A 297 -18.79 6.55 29.03
CA ALA A 297 -18.58 5.39 28.16
C ALA A 297 -17.64 5.69 26.98
N GLY A 298 -16.99 6.87 26.95
CA GLY A 298 -16.09 7.25 25.87
C GLY A 298 -16.81 7.64 24.57
N ARG A 299 -18.10 7.99 24.62
CA ARG A 299 -18.91 8.31 23.43
C ARG A 299 -19.12 9.82 23.30
N ALA A 300 -19.01 10.34 22.09
CA ALA A 300 -19.39 11.71 21.75
C ALA A 300 -20.27 11.70 20.50
N THR A 301 -21.29 12.57 20.45
CA THR A 301 -22.15 12.73 19.28
C THR A 301 -22.10 14.18 18.78
N LEU A 302 -21.81 14.37 17.50
CA LEU A 302 -21.76 15.68 16.85
C LEU A 302 -22.72 15.74 15.65
N ARG A 303 -23.33 16.90 15.39
CA ARG A 303 -24.08 17.15 14.14
C ARG A 303 -23.24 18.04 13.23
N VAL A 304 -22.61 17.44 12.22
CA VAL A 304 -21.65 18.12 11.34
C VAL A 304 -22.18 18.21 9.91
N ARG A 305 -21.81 19.27 9.19
CA ARG A 305 -21.98 19.41 7.74
C ARG A 305 -20.59 19.46 7.12
N ILE A 306 -20.21 18.44 6.36
CA ILE A 306 -18.89 18.38 5.70
C ILE A 306 -19.05 18.35 4.18
N ARG A 307 -18.30 19.21 3.47
CA ARG A 307 -18.27 19.26 1.99
C ARG A 307 -17.11 18.46 1.39
N ARG A 308 -16.11 18.17 2.20
CA ARG A 308 -14.91 17.38 1.87
C ARG A 308 -14.63 16.44 3.04
N SER A 309 -13.88 15.37 2.82
CA SER A 309 -13.45 14.48 3.89
C SER A 309 -12.74 15.26 5.00
N ALA A 310 -13.02 14.93 6.25
CA ALA A 310 -12.52 15.66 7.43
C ALA A 310 -11.78 14.73 8.39
N ALA A 311 -10.71 15.23 9.00
CA ALA A 311 -10.05 14.56 10.10
C ALA A 311 -10.91 14.63 11.38
N VAL A 312 -10.91 13.56 12.16
CA VAL A 312 -11.48 13.50 13.50
C VAL A 312 -10.31 13.45 14.48
N ARG A 313 -10.17 14.46 15.34
CA ARG A 313 -9.09 14.52 16.33
C ARG A 313 -9.66 14.34 17.73
N VAL A 314 -9.03 13.50 18.53
CA VAL A 314 -9.39 13.27 19.94
C VAL A 314 -8.19 13.60 20.82
N THR A 315 -8.40 14.45 21.81
CA THR A 315 -7.35 14.91 22.73
C THR A 315 -7.86 14.92 24.17
N ARG A 316 -6.98 14.59 25.13
CA ARG A 316 -7.22 14.74 26.57
C ARG A 316 -5.92 15.23 27.22
N PRO A 317 -5.92 16.31 28.02
CA PRO A 317 -4.73 16.75 28.74
C PRO A 317 -4.13 15.62 29.57
N GLY A 318 -2.80 15.48 29.53
CA GLY A 318 -2.06 14.39 30.20
C GLY A 318 -2.13 13.02 29.51
N CYS A 319 -2.73 12.93 28.32
CA CYS A 319 -2.85 11.68 27.57
C CYS A 319 -2.38 11.84 26.11
N GLY A 320 -2.10 10.71 25.45
CA GLY A 320 -1.86 10.69 24.00
C GLY A 320 -3.08 11.17 23.20
N SER A 321 -2.86 11.57 21.95
CA SER A 321 -3.94 11.95 21.01
C SER A 321 -4.30 10.82 20.06
N ALA A 322 -5.55 10.77 19.59
CA ALA A 322 -5.99 9.82 18.57
C ALA A 322 -6.58 10.54 17.33
N ARG A 323 -6.45 9.91 16.16
CA ARG A 323 -6.96 10.42 14.89
C ARG A 323 -7.83 9.39 14.18
N GLY A 324 -8.93 9.87 13.59
CA GLY A 324 -9.83 9.13 12.72
C GLY A 324 -10.17 9.95 11.47
N ARG A 325 -10.96 9.38 10.57
CA ARG A 325 -11.37 10.06 9.32
C ARG A 325 -12.86 9.89 9.04
N LEU A 326 -13.50 10.99 8.67
CA LEU A 326 -14.87 11.03 8.17
C LEU A 326 -14.84 11.35 6.66
N VAL A 327 -15.34 10.44 5.82
CA VAL A 327 -15.23 10.53 4.37
C VAL A 327 -16.51 11.13 3.79
N ALA A 328 -16.39 12.24 3.05
CA ALA A 328 -17.50 12.81 2.30
C ALA A 328 -17.55 12.17 0.91
N ARG A 329 -18.69 11.60 0.52
CA ARG A 329 -18.95 11.14 -0.85
C ARG A 329 -19.80 12.16 -1.60
N ARG A 330 -19.36 12.52 -2.81
CA ARG A 330 -20.24 13.15 -3.80
C ARG A 330 -21.24 12.09 -4.28
N ARG A 331 -22.45 12.52 -4.61
CA ARG A 331 -23.33 11.68 -5.42
C ARG A 331 -22.80 11.70 -6.84
#